data_AF-A0A318EB59-F1
#
_entry.id   AF-A0A318EB59-F1
#
_cell.length_a   1.000
_cell.length_b   1.000
_cell.length_c   1.000
_cell.angle_alpha   90.00
_cell.angle_beta   90.00
_cell.angle_gamma   90.00
#
_symmetry.space_group_name_H-M   'P 1'
#
loop_
_entity.id
_entity.type
_entity.pdbx_description
1 polymer ?
#
loop_
_entity_poly.entity_id
_entity_poly.type
_entity_poly.pdbx_seq_one_letter_code
_entity_poly.pdbx_strand_id
1 'polypeptide(L)'
;MEPGQLALYAALVFGLCAVMLGLSWVLGQRTAASRFGREPYESGIVSTGGARLRLSAKFYLVAMLFVIFDLEVVYVLAWGVAAREAGWAGYVEIMVFLGILLAALVYLWRCGALDWAPKAQKPADRRY
;
A
#
# COMPACT_ATOMS: atom_id res chain seq x y z
N MET A 1 -13.77 26.80 2.56
CA MET A 1 -13.54 26.16 3.87
C MET A 1 -12.30 26.81 4.41
N GLU A 2 -12.41 27.60 5.48
CA GLU A 2 -11.24 28.31 6.01
C GLU A 2 -10.20 27.29 6.47
N PRO A 3 -8.89 27.51 6.29
CA PRO A 3 -7.86 26.56 6.72
C PRO A 3 -7.97 26.20 8.21
N GLY A 4 -8.48 27.12 9.03
CA GLY A 4 -8.79 26.88 10.44
C GLY A 4 -9.89 25.83 10.69
N GLN A 5 -10.88 25.69 9.79
CA GLN A 5 -11.95 24.69 9.92
C GLN A 5 -11.43 23.27 9.68
N LEU A 6 -10.53 23.11 8.71
CA LEU A 6 -9.90 21.82 8.42
C LEU A 6 -9.00 21.38 9.57
N ALA A 7 -8.20 22.31 10.11
CA ALA A 7 -7.34 22.04 11.27
C ALA A 7 -8.16 21.67 12.51
N LEU A 8 -9.25 22.40 12.78
CA LEU A 8 -10.15 22.10 13.89
C LEU A 8 -10.79 20.71 13.74
N TYR A 9 -11.29 20.39 12.55
CA TYR A 9 -11.88 19.08 12.27
C TYR A 9 -10.87 17.94 12.48
N ALA A 10 -9.66 18.07 11.92
CA ALA A 10 -8.60 17.07 12.11
C ALA A 10 -8.24 16.90 13.59
N ALA A 11 -8.08 18.01 14.33
CA ALA A 11 -7.79 17.96 15.76
C ALA A 11 -8.90 17.26 16.56
N LEU A 12 -10.17 17.48 16.19
CA LEU A 12 -11.32 16.84 16.84
C LEU A 12 -11.34 15.33 16.57
N VAL A 13 -11.05 14.90 15.33
CA VAL A 13 -10.93 13.48 14.98
C VAL A 13 -9.79 12.81 15.74
N PHE A 14 -8.59 13.39 15.74
CA PHE A 14 -7.45 12.85 16.49
C PHE A 14 -7.73 12.83 18.00
N GLY A 15 -8.35 13.89 18.54
CA GLY A 15 -8.75 13.98 19.93
C GLY A 15 -9.77 12.88 20.30
N LEU A 16 -10.77 12.65 19.45
CA LEU A 16 -11.75 11.58 19.65
C LEU A 16 -11.07 10.21 19.65
N CYS A 17 -10.22 9.91 18.66
CA CYS A 17 -9.46 8.65 18.63
C CYS A 17 -8.59 8.48 19.89
N ALA A 18 -7.92 9.54 20.34
CA ALA A 18 -7.10 9.52 21.55
C ALA A 18 -7.95 9.27 22.81
N VAL A 19 -9.12 9.89 22.92
CA VAL A 19 -10.06 9.65 24.03
C VAL A 19 -10.57 8.22 24.01
N MET A 20 -10.95 7.68 22.85
CA MET A 20 -11.42 6.29 22.73
C MET A 20 -10.32 5.29 23.13
N LEU A 21 -9.09 5.48 22.64
CA LEU A 21 -7.94 4.65 23.01
C LEU A 21 -7.58 4.81 24.49
N GLY A 22 -7.62 6.03 25.03
CA GLY A 22 -7.35 6.33 26.43
C GLY A 22 -8.39 5.71 27.37
N LEU A 23 -9.67 5.83 27.05
CA LEU A 23 -10.76 5.19 27.78
C LEU A 23 -10.62 3.67 27.72
N SER A 24 -10.36 3.09 26.54
CA SER A 24 -10.11 1.66 26.39
C SER A 24 -8.92 1.19 27.23
N TRP A 25 -7.87 2.00 27.34
CA TRP A 25 -6.70 1.68 28.16
C TRP A 25 -6.97 1.77 29.67
N VAL A 26 -7.78 2.73 30.12
CA VAL A 26 -8.14 2.90 31.54
C VAL A 26 -9.18 1.89 32.00
N LEU A 27 -10.24 1.68 31.20
CA LEU A 27 -11.37 0.79 31.52
C LEU A 27 -11.10 -0.67 31.15
N GLY A 28 -10.14 -0.94 30.26
CA GLY A 28 -9.82 -2.28 29.79
C GLY A 28 -9.19 -3.17 30.85
N GLN A 29 -9.61 -4.43 30.91
CA GLN A 29 -8.96 -5.44 31.74
C GLN A 29 -7.52 -5.63 31.27
N ARG A 30 -6.55 -5.44 32.17
CA ARG A 30 -5.11 -5.52 31.86
C ARG A 30 -4.65 -6.98 31.69
N THR A 31 -5.10 -7.64 30.63
CA THR A 31 -4.72 -9.03 30.29
C THR A 31 -3.24 -9.16 29.89
N ALA A 32 -2.56 -8.04 29.60
CA ALA A 32 -1.12 -7.99 29.32
C ALA A 32 -0.22 -8.47 30.48
N ALA A 33 -0.75 -8.58 31.71
CA ALA A 33 -0.04 -9.19 32.84
C ALA A 33 0.02 -10.73 32.76
N SER A 34 -0.77 -11.36 31.88
CA SER A 34 -0.73 -12.81 31.65
C SER A 34 0.47 -13.20 30.78
N ARG A 35 1.09 -14.34 31.11
CA ARG A 35 2.27 -14.90 30.42
C ARG A 35 2.09 -15.03 28.89
N PHE A 36 0.86 -15.26 28.43
CA PHE A 36 0.52 -15.45 27.02
C PHE A 36 0.11 -14.16 26.29
N GLY A 37 -0.16 -13.06 27.01
CA GLY A 37 -0.64 -11.82 26.40
C GLY A 37 0.42 -11.04 25.63
N ARG A 38 1.69 -11.44 25.72
CA ARG A 38 2.85 -10.73 25.14
C ARG A 38 3.65 -11.54 24.13
N GLU A 39 3.25 -12.78 23.86
CA GLU A 39 3.92 -13.64 22.89
C GLU A 39 3.21 -13.55 21.53
N PRO A 40 3.97 -13.58 20.40
CA PRO A 40 3.36 -13.69 19.08
C PRO A 40 2.46 -14.92 19.00
N TYR A 41 1.30 -14.78 18.37
CA TYR A 41 0.38 -15.89 18.21
C TYR A 41 0.93 -16.92 17.21
N GLU A 42 1.29 -18.11 17.70
CA GLU A 42 1.74 -19.26 16.88
C GLU A 42 0.86 -20.51 17.07
N SER A 43 -0.46 -20.31 17.19
CA SER A 43 -1.43 -21.41 17.34
C SER A 43 -1.12 -22.41 18.48
N GLY A 44 -0.48 -21.94 19.56
CA GLY A 44 -0.16 -22.74 20.75
C GLY A 44 1.27 -23.31 20.76
N ILE A 45 2.09 -23.01 19.76
CA ILE A 45 3.51 -23.38 19.72
C ILE A 45 4.36 -22.23 20.28
N VAL A 46 5.46 -22.56 20.94
CA VAL A 46 6.43 -21.56 21.41
C VAL A 46 7.13 -20.97 20.19
N SER A 47 7.14 -19.64 20.08
CA SER A 47 7.81 -18.95 18.98
C SER A 47 9.29 -19.32 18.94
N THR A 48 9.67 -20.00 17.85
CA THR A 48 11.02 -20.54 17.65
C THR A 48 11.52 -20.16 16.26
N GLY A 49 12.72 -19.59 16.19
CA GLY A 49 13.35 -19.13 14.95
C GLY A 49 13.59 -17.62 14.91
N GLY A 50 14.29 -17.17 13.87
CA GLY A 50 14.55 -15.75 13.65
C GLY A 50 13.47 -15.09 12.80
N ALA A 51 13.11 -13.84 13.11
CA ALA A 51 12.12 -13.03 12.39
C ALA A 51 12.57 -12.58 10.98
N ARG A 52 13.53 -13.26 10.35
CA ARG A 52 14.03 -12.91 9.01
C ARG A 52 13.23 -13.64 7.94
N LEU A 53 12.09 -13.05 7.58
CA LEU A 53 11.31 -13.50 6.43
C LEU A 53 11.97 -13.02 5.14
N ARG A 54 12.17 -13.94 4.18
CA ARG A 54 12.57 -13.56 2.81
C ARG A 54 11.34 -13.01 2.08
N LEU A 55 11.12 -11.71 2.19
CA LEU A 55 10.11 -11.02 1.39
C LEU A 55 10.51 -11.11 -0.09
N SER A 56 9.57 -11.54 -0.93
CA SER A 56 9.83 -11.66 -2.36
C SER A 56 10.08 -10.29 -2.99
N ALA A 57 10.96 -10.21 -3.99
CA ALA A 57 11.22 -8.98 -4.73
C ALA A 57 9.97 -8.39 -5.42
N LYS A 58 8.89 -9.18 -5.56
CA LYS A 58 7.62 -8.74 -6.14
C LYS A 58 6.98 -7.59 -5.34
N PHE A 59 7.10 -7.58 -4.01
CA PHE A 59 6.59 -6.49 -3.19
C PHE A 59 7.29 -5.16 -3.49
N TYR A 60 8.61 -5.21 -3.75
CA TYR A 60 9.38 -4.04 -4.14
C TYR A 60 8.95 -3.50 -5.52
N LEU A 61 8.76 -4.39 -6.50
CA LEU A 61 8.32 -3.98 -7.85
C LEU A 61 6.97 -3.26 -7.81
N VAL A 62 6.04 -3.75 -7.00
CA VAL A 62 4.70 -3.14 -6.83
C VAL A 62 4.81 -1.79 -6.14
N ALA A 63 5.62 -1.68 -5.08
CA ALA A 63 5.83 -0.40 -4.39
C ALA A 63 6.49 0.64 -5.30
N MET A 64 7.50 0.25 -6.08
CA MET A 64 8.16 1.13 -7.03
C MET A 64 7.20 1.58 -8.13
N LEU A 65 6.39 0.67 -8.69
CA LEU A 65 5.37 1.01 -9.67
C LEU A 65 4.32 1.97 -9.09
N PHE A 66 3.90 1.77 -7.84
CA PHE A 66 2.96 2.67 -7.16
C PHE A 66 3.53 4.09 -7.05
N VAL A 67 4.78 4.24 -6.62
CA VAL A 67 5.42 5.56 -6.51
C VAL A 67 5.52 6.25 -7.87
N ILE A 68 5.93 5.52 -8.92
CA ILE A 68 6.00 6.07 -10.28
C ILE A 68 4.60 6.48 -10.73
N PHE A 69 3.61 5.59 -10.67
CA PHE A 69 2.25 5.88 -11.11
C PHE A 69 1.60 7.05 -10.34
N ASP A 70 1.84 7.15 -9.03
CA ASP A 70 1.35 8.26 -8.20
C ASP A 70 1.92 9.61 -8.64
N LEU A 71 3.22 9.64 -8.93
CA LEU A 71 3.89 10.84 -9.48
C LEU A 71 3.32 11.22 -10.86
N GLU A 72 2.99 10.24 -11.69
CA GLU A 72 2.46 10.48 -13.03
C GLU A 72 1.01 11.01 -12.97
N VAL A 73 0.21 10.58 -11.99
CA VAL A 73 -1.11 11.16 -11.71
C VAL A 73 -1.01 12.63 -11.32
N VAL A 74 0.01 13.04 -10.56
CA VAL A 74 0.24 14.46 -10.24
C VAL A 74 0.45 15.28 -11.51
N TYR A 75 1.19 14.76 -12.51
CA TYR A 75 1.33 15.44 -13.80
C TYR A 75 0.01 15.54 -14.58
N VAL A 76 -0.79 14.47 -14.59
CA VAL A 76 -2.12 14.49 -15.22
C VAL A 76 -3.04 15.50 -14.53
N LEU A 77 -2.99 15.61 -13.21
CA LEU A 77 -3.77 16.59 -12.44
C LEU A 77 -3.30 18.02 -12.74
N ALA A 78 -1.99 18.27 -12.78
CA ALA A 78 -1.43 19.57 -13.12
C ALA A 78 -1.85 20.02 -14.52
N TRP A 79 -1.76 19.12 -15.51
CA TRP A 79 -2.31 19.36 -16.85
C TRP A 79 -3.82 19.59 -16.81
N GLY A 80 -4.57 18.81 -16.03
CA GLY A 80 -6.03 18.91 -15.90
C GLY A 80 -6.48 20.28 -15.39
N VAL A 81 -5.74 20.87 -14.46
CA VAL A 81 -6.01 22.24 -13.96
C VAL A 81 -5.79 23.28 -15.07
N ALA A 82 -4.75 23.12 -15.88
CA ALA A 82 -4.38 24.04 -16.97
C ALA A 82 -4.95 23.63 -18.35
N ALA A 83 -5.85 22.65 -18.42
CA ALA A 83 -6.22 21.99 -19.68
C ALA A 83 -6.84 22.95 -20.71
N ARG A 84 -7.58 23.96 -20.22
CA ARG A 84 -8.19 24.99 -21.08
C ARG A 84 -7.16 25.93 -21.70
N GLU A 85 -6.09 26.23 -20.97
CA GLU A 85 -5.02 27.13 -21.40
C GLU A 85 -4.01 26.42 -22.30
N ALA A 86 -3.74 25.13 -22.01
CA ALA A 86 -2.82 24.30 -22.78
C ALA A 86 -3.36 23.92 -24.18
N GLY A 87 -4.69 23.93 -24.37
CA GLY A 87 -5.35 23.69 -25.65
C GLY A 87 -4.99 22.34 -26.28
N TRP A 88 -5.01 22.29 -27.61
CA TRP A 88 -4.74 21.06 -28.36
C TRP A 88 -3.31 20.54 -28.21
N ALA A 89 -2.33 21.43 -28.04
CA ALA A 89 -0.94 21.04 -27.84
C ALA A 89 -0.77 20.26 -26.53
N GLY A 90 -1.29 20.78 -25.42
CA GLY A 90 -1.27 20.07 -24.13
C GLY A 90 -2.07 18.78 -24.15
N TYR A 91 -3.17 18.72 -24.92
CA TYR A 91 -3.94 17.48 -25.09
C TYR A 91 -3.11 16.38 -25.79
N VAL A 92 -2.33 16.72 -26.81
CA VAL A 92 -1.45 15.75 -27.47
C VAL A 92 -0.33 15.30 -26.53
N GLU A 93 0.28 16.23 -25.79
CA GLU A 93 1.32 15.92 -24.81
C GLU A 93 0.81 14.93 -23.75
N ILE A 94 -0.38 15.17 -23.18
CA ILE A 94 -0.92 14.27 -22.16
C ILE A 94 -1.29 12.90 -22.75
N MET A 95 -1.76 12.83 -23.99
CA MET A 95 -2.04 11.55 -24.66
C MET A 95 -0.78 10.74 -24.92
N VAL A 96 0.31 11.38 -25.35
CA VAL A 96 1.62 10.70 -25.51
C VAL A 96 2.13 10.21 -24.16
N PHE A 97 2.04 11.05 -23.13
CA PHE A 97 2.43 10.70 -21.77
C PHE A 97 1.66 9.50 -21.22
N LEU A 98 0.33 9.49 -21.33
CA LEU A 98 -0.49 8.32 -20.96
C LEU A 98 -0.13 7.09 -21.80
N GLY A 99 0.18 7.26 -23.09
CA GLY A 99 0.60 6.17 -23.97
C GLY A 99 1.91 5.51 -23.50
N ILE A 100 2.89 6.30 -23.07
CA ILE A 100 4.15 5.79 -22.49
C ILE A 100 3.87 5.03 -21.19
N LEU A 101 2.99 5.58 -20.33
CA LEU A 101 2.59 4.96 -19.07
C LEU A 101 1.95 3.59 -19.28
N LEU A 102 1.03 3.51 -20.26
CA LEU A 102 0.39 2.26 -20.65
C LEU A 102 1.40 1.25 -21.20
N ALA A 103 2.33 1.70 -22.04
CA ALA A 103 3.38 0.85 -22.59
C ALA A 103 4.28 0.26 -21.47
N ALA A 104 4.67 1.08 -20.50
CA ALA A 104 5.45 0.65 -19.34
C ALA A 104 4.68 -0.38 -18.49
N LEU A 105 3.39 -0.14 -18.24
CA LEU A 105 2.52 -1.08 -17.51
C LEU A 105 2.38 -2.42 -18.25
N VAL A 106 2.13 -2.38 -19.56
CA VAL A 106 2.03 -3.58 -20.39
C VAL A 106 3.33 -4.37 -20.40
N TYR A 107 4.48 -3.69 -20.54
CA TYR A 107 5.80 -4.33 -20.45
C TYR A 107 5.97 -5.06 -19.11
N LEU A 108 5.68 -4.39 -18.00
CA LEU A 108 5.86 -4.94 -16.67
C LEU A 108 4.91 -6.12 -16.40
N TRP A 109 3.68 -6.05 -16.92
CA TRP A 109 2.72 -7.16 -16.88
C TRP A 109 3.23 -8.37 -17.66
N ARG A 110 3.78 -8.16 -18.87
CA ARG A 110 4.38 -9.23 -19.68
C ARG A 110 5.61 -9.86 -19.01
N CYS A 111 6.36 -9.12 -18.21
CA CYS A 111 7.47 -9.64 -17.43
C CYS A 111 7.03 -10.48 -16.21
N GLY A 112 5.73 -10.62 -15.93
CA GLY A 112 5.22 -11.39 -14.79
C GLY A 112 5.51 -10.74 -13.43
N ALA A 113 5.86 -9.45 -13.42
CA ALA A 113 6.00 -8.70 -12.16
C ALA A 113 4.67 -8.60 -11.40
N LEU A 114 3.56 -8.69 -12.14
CA LEU A 114 2.20 -8.72 -11.63
C LEU A 114 1.63 -10.15 -11.47
N ASP A 115 2.45 -11.21 -11.49
CA ASP A 115 1.95 -12.57 -11.25
C ASP A 115 2.12 -12.97 -9.76
N TRP A 116 1.00 -13.03 -9.03
CA TRP A 116 0.97 -13.47 -7.62
C TRP A 116 0.74 -14.97 -7.45
N ALA A 117 0.20 -15.66 -8.46
CA ALA A 117 -0.13 -17.07 -8.32
C ALA A 117 1.15 -17.93 -8.25
N PRO A 118 1.30 -18.77 -7.20
CA PRO A 118 2.29 -19.83 -7.23
C PRO A 118 1.98 -20.75 -8.41
N LYS A 119 2.92 -20.94 -9.33
CA LYS A 119 2.78 -22.02 -10.32
C LYS A 119 2.77 -23.32 -9.53
N ALA A 120 1.64 -24.02 -9.51
CA ALA A 120 1.53 -25.32 -8.85
C ALA A 120 2.67 -26.20 -9.35
N GLN A 121 3.63 -26.51 -8.46
CA GLN A 121 4.66 -27.48 -8.78
C GLN A 121 3.93 -28.81 -8.93
N LYS A 122 3.94 -29.34 -10.17
CA LYS A 122 3.46 -30.68 -10.45
C LYS A 122 4.22 -31.61 -9.50
N PRO A 123 3.54 -32.44 -8.68
CA PRO A 123 4.23 -33.34 -7.78
C PRO A 123 5.16 -34.19 -8.64
N ALA A 124 6.44 -34.19 -8.30
CA ALA A 124 7.39 -35.10 -8.93
C ALA A 124 6.85 -36.51 -8.71
N ASP A 125 6.72 -37.29 -9.80
CA ASP A 125 6.47 -38.72 -9.77
C ASP A 125 7.57 -39.36 -8.91
N ARG A 126 7.34 -39.43 -7.59
CA ARG A 126 8.07 -40.30 -6.69
C ARG A 126 7.53 -41.70 -6.91
N ARG A 127 8.03 -42.32 -7.98
CA ARG A 127 8.30 -43.75 -7.95
C ARG A 127 9.44 -43.99 -6.95
N TYR A 128 9.30 -45.10 -6.22
CA TYR A 128 10.04 -45.56 -5.03
C TYR A 128 9.44 -45.12 -3.70
#